data_AF-A0A1C3U2J4-F1
#
_entry.id   AF-A0A1C3U2J4-F1
#
_cell.length_a   1.000
_cell.length_b   1.000
_cell.length_c   1.000
_cell.angle_alpha   90.00
_cell.angle_beta   90.00
_cell.angle_gamma   90.00
#
_symmetry.space_group_name_H-M   'P 1'
#
loop_
_entity.id
_entity.type
_entity.pdbx_description
1 polymer ?
#
loop_
_entity_poly.entity_id
_entity_poly.type
_entity_poly.pdbx_seq_one_letter_code
_entity_poly.pdbx_strand_id
1 'polypeptide(L)'
;MASSSEPSWDFYRTFLAVLEHGSLSAAARELGLTQPTIGRHIDALEQSVGAELFTRSQQGLLPTDAALVLKPYAETLASTTAALLRAASGSRDKVSGTVRISASEVIGTEVLPPILARLQARYPDLIVELSASDTVEDLLQREADIAVRMIAPAQEALLARHIGIISLGLFAHRTYIERYGKPTTIEELHRHKLIGFDRQTAYIRMMQKRYPMLEGTSFSFRSDHSIALHNALRAGIGIGFLQIPLAGRDLNLVQLLPEIEVQIDTWIVMHENLKTSPRCRVTFDALVTGLLDYTKENSARNGS
;
A
#
# COMPACT_ATOMS: atom_id res chain seq x y z
N MET A 1 -17.38 -42.20 -12.56
CA MET A 1 -17.23 -41.29 -11.41
C MET A 1 -15.77 -41.29 -11.01
N ALA A 2 -15.00 -40.31 -11.48
CA ALA A 2 -13.61 -40.15 -11.08
C ALA A 2 -13.57 -39.40 -9.75
N SER A 3 -12.96 -40.02 -8.75
CA SER A 3 -12.60 -39.40 -7.47
C SER A 3 -11.64 -38.23 -7.75
N SER A 4 -12.15 -36.99 -7.82
CA SER A 4 -11.31 -35.80 -7.83
C SER A 4 -10.75 -35.61 -6.43
N SER A 5 -9.59 -36.21 -6.14
CA SER A 5 -8.82 -35.85 -4.96
C SER A 5 -8.44 -34.39 -5.08
N GLU A 6 -8.75 -33.60 -4.05
CA GLU A 6 -8.32 -32.21 -3.97
C GLU A 6 -6.79 -32.10 -4.16
N PRO A 7 -6.29 -31.21 -5.03
CA PRO A 7 -4.86 -31.10 -5.28
C PRO A 7 -4.10 -30.74 -4.01
N SER A 8 -2.94 -31.36 -3.79
CA SER A 8 -2.07 -30.98 -2.68
C SER A 8 -1.72 -29.50 -2.76
N TRP A 9 -1.68 -28.82 -1.61
CA TRP A 9 -1.23 -27.43 -1.52
C TRP A 9 0.15 -27.21 -2.16
N ASP A 10 1.04 -28.20 -2.08
CA ASP A 10 2.38 -28.13 -2.69
C ASP A 10 2.34 -27.92 -4.21
N PHE A 11 1.26 -28.31 -4.87
CA PHE A 11 1.09 -28.10 -6.31
C PHE A 11 0.83 -26.62 -6.62
N TYR A 12 0.02 -25.94 -5.80
CA TYR A 12 -0.22 -24.50 -5.94
C TYR A 12 1.02 -23.66 -5.65
N ARG A 13 1.85 -24.05 -4.68
CA ARG A 13 3.17 -23.40 -4.46
C ARG A 13 4.09 -23.55 -5.66
N THR A 14 4.12 -24.75 -6.22
CA THR A 14 4.94 -25.07 -7.37
C THR A 14 4.50 -24.24 -8.57
N PHE A 15 3.20 -24.14 -8.78
CA PHE A 15 2.58 -23.27 -9.78
C PHE A 15 3.00 -21.80 -9.63
N LEU A 16 2.95 -21.24 -8.42
CA LEU A 16 3.39 -19.85 -8.19
C LEU A 16 4.89 -19.65 -8.47
N ALA A 17 5.74 -20.58 -8.03
CA ALA A 17 7.18 -20.49 -8.29
C ALA A 17 7.51 -20.58 -9.80
N VAL A 18 6.76 -21.38 -10.56
CA VAL A 18 6.91 -21.46 -12.02
C VAL A 18 6.40 -20.19 -12.71
N LEU A 19 5.29 -19.62 -12.24
CA LEU A 19 4.77 -18.32 -12.69
C LEU A 19 5.79 -17.19 -12.51
N GLU A 20 6.46 -17.16 -11.36
CA GLU A 20 7.42 -16.11 -11.00
C GLU A 20 8.73 -16.22 -11.79
N HIS A 21 9.27 -17.44 -11.92
CA HIS A 21 10.58 -17.65 -12.52
C HIS A 21 10.56 -18.04 -14.00
N GLY A 22 9.39 -18.34 -14.57
CA GLY A 22 9.23 -18.75 -15.98
C GLY A 22 9.94 -20.06 -16.34
N SER A 23 10.36 -20.86 -15.36
CA SER A 23 11.14 -22.08 -15.58
C SER A 23 10.96 -23.11 -14.46
N LEU A 24 10.77 -24.39 -14.85
CA LEU A 24 10.71 -25.50 -13.90
C LEU A 24 12.01 -25.69 -13.11
N SER A 25 13.17 -25.45 -13.75
CA SER A 25 14.47 -25.62 -13.09
C SER A 25 14.78 -24.48 -12.11
N ALA A 26 14.29 -23.27 -12.40
CA ALA A 26 14.39 -22.15 -11.47
C ALA A 26 13.47 -22.33 -10.27
N ALA A 27 12.20 -22.70 -10.50
CA ALA A 27 11.23 -23.02 -9.45
C ALA A 27 11.70 -24.18 -8.55
N ALA A 28 12.33 -25.20 -9.14
CA ALA A 28 12.90 -26.32 -8.39
C ALA A 28 13.99 -25.87 -7.40
N ARG A 29 14.89 -24.97 -7.83
CA ARG A 29 15.94 -24.42 -6.96
C ARG A 29 15.35 -23.59 -5.82
N GLU A 30 14.36 -22.76 -6.11
CA GLU A 30 13.69 -21.93 -5.10
C GLU A 30 12.99 -22.78 -4.04
N LEU A 31 12.30 -23.83 -4.46
CA LEU A 31 11.53 -24.69 -3.55
C LEU A 31 12.34 -25.82 -2.92
N GLY A 32 13.63 -25.98 -3.27
CA GLY A 32 14.46 -27.10 -2.80
C GLY A 32 13.98 -28.47 -3.29
N LEU A 33 13.34 -28.52 -4.45
CA LEU A 33 12.79 -29.74 -5.07
C LEU A 33 13.54 -30.10 -6.35
N THR A 34 13.23 -31.26 -6.94
CA THR A 34 13.79 -31.65 -8.25
C THR A 34 12.89 -31.18 -9.38
N GLN A 35 13.47 -30.84 -10.53
CA GLN A 35 12.70 -30.42 -11.72
C GLN A 35 11.62 -31.45 -12.15
N PRO A 36 11.87 -32.77 -12.13
CA PRO A 36 10.81 -33.76 -12.39
C PRO A 36 9.65 -33.72 -11.38
N THR A 37 9.93 -33.41 -10.11
CA THR A 37 8.89 -33.22 -9.09
C THR A 37 8.02 -32.02 -9.41
N ILE A 38 8.64 -30.89 -9.77
CA ILE A 38 7.93 -29.67 -10.16
C ILE A 38 7.02 -29.96 -11.37
N GLY A 39 7.54 -30.64 -12.40
CA GLY A 39 6.75 -31.02 -13.57
C GLY A 39 5.52 -31.83 -13.20
N ARG A 40 5.67 -32.89 -12.38
CA ARG A 40 4.55 -33.71 -11.92
C ARG A 40 3.51 -32.92 -11.12
N HIS A 41 3.93 -31.95 -10.31
CA HIS A 41 3.01 -31.10 -9.56
C HIS A 41 2.17 -30.23 -10.49
N ILE A 42 2.78 -29.64 -11.53
CA ILE A 42 2.07 -28.86 -12.54
C ILE A 42 1.10 -29.75 -13.31
N ASP A 43 1.56 -30.90 -13.81
CA ASP A 43 0.72 -31.83 -14.57
C ASP A 43 -0.50 -32.29 -13.76
N ALA A 44 -0.30 -32.59 -12.47
CA ALA A 44 -1.38 -32.99 -11.57
C ALA A 44 -2.37 -31.84 -11.31
N LEU A 45 -1.88 -30.61 -11.17
CA LEU A 45 -2.73 -29.44 -10.99
C LEU A 45 -3.54 -29.14 -12.26
N GLU A 46 -2.91 -29.19 -13.42
CA GLU A 46 -3.56 -29.03 -14.74
C GLU A 46 -4.66 -30.08 -14.94
N GLN A 47 -4.40 -31.34 -14.56
CA GLN A 47 -5.39 -32.40 -14.62
C GLN A 47 -6.59 -32.14 -13.70
N SER A 48 -6.37 -31.62 -12.49
CA SER A 48 -7.44 -31.30 -11.56
C SER A 48 -8.25 -30.07 -11.96
N VAL A 49 -7.60 -29.06 -12.54
CA VAL A 49 -8.25 -27.83 -13.03
C VAL A 49 -8.93 -28.07 -14.39
N GLY A 50 -8.45 -29.04 -15.16
CA GLY A 50 -8.97 -29.37 -16.49
C GLY A 50 -8.47 -28.45 -17.61
N ALA A 51 -7.36 -27.73 -17.39
CA ALA A 51 -6.77 -26.80 -18.34
C ALA A 51 -5.25 -26.75 -18.20
N GLU A 52 -4.54 -26.51 -19.31
CA GLU A 52 -3.11 -26.20 -19.29
C GLU A 52 -2.89 -24.83 -18.64
N LEU A 53 -1.93 -24.76 -17.71
CA LEU A 53 -1.57 -23.57 -16.98
C LEU A 53 -0.35 -22.88 -17.61
N PHE A 54 0.49 -23.63 -18.32
CA PHE A 54 1.66 -23.07 -19.00
C PHE A 54 1.81 -23.55 -20.44
N THR A 55 2.32 -22.67 -21.29
CA THR A 55 2.74 -23.01 -22.65
C THR A 55 4.25 -22.81 -22.80
N ARG A 56 4.86 -23.62 -23.68
CA ARG A 56 6.28 -23.50 -23.98
C ARG A 56 6.53 -22.37 -24.97
N SER A 57 7.53 -21.54 -24.66
CA SER A 57 8.04 -20.46 -25.51
C SER A 57 9.57 -20.54 -25.62
N GLN A 58 10.15 -19.80 -26.57
CA GLN A 58 11.60 -19.63 -26.67
C GLN A 58 12.22 -18.97 -25.43
N GLN A 59 11.41 -18.25 -24.65
CA GLN A 59 11.82 -17.56 -23.42
C GLN A 59 11.58 -18.38 -22.13
N GLY A 60 11.05 -19.60 -22.24
CA GLY A 60 10.71 -20.43 -21.08
C GLY A 60 9.22 -20.80 -21.06
N LEU A 61 8.64 -20.89 -19.87
CA LEU A 61 7.22 -21.16 -19.66
C LEU A 61 6.44 -19.84 -19.55
N LEU A 62 5.39 -19.72 -20.36
CA LEU A 62 4.47 -18.59 -20.32
C LEU A 62 3.12 -19.02 -19.72
N PRO A 63 2.50 -18.20 -18.86
CA PRO A 63 1.19 -18.51 -18.31
C PRO A 63 0.10 -18.47 -19.37
N THR A 64 -0.89 -19.35 -19.23
CA THR A 64 -2.16 -19.28 -19.96
C THR A 64 -3.15 -18.35 -19.26
N ASP A 65 -4.27 -18.03 -19.92
CA ASP A 65 -5.38 -17.30 -19.28
C ASP A 65 -5.91 -18.04 -18.04
N ALA A 66 -5.94 -19.38 -18.09
CA ALA A 66 -6.34 -20.21 -16.95
C ALA A 66 -5.39 -20.04 -15.75
N ALA A 67 -4.08 -19.97 -16.00
CA ALA A 67 -3.11 -19.65 -14.96
C ALA A 67 -3.27 -18.25 -14.39
N LEU A 68 -3.53 -17.25 -15.23
CA LEU A 68 -3.74 -15.87 -14.76
C LEU A 68 -5.01 -15.75 -13.90
N VAL A 69 -6.07 -16.48 -14.24
CA VAL A 69 -7.29 -16.56 -13.44
C VAL A 69 -7.03 -17.29 -12.11
N LEU A 70 -6.23 -18.36 -12.12
CA LEU A 70 -5.94 -19.15 -10.92
C LEU A 70 -4.96 -18.46 -9.96
N LYS A 71 -4.03 -17.66 -10.49
CA LYS A 71 -2.97 -16.94 -9.76
C LYS A 71 -3.44 -16.28 -8.45
N PRO A 72 -4.44 -15.38 -8.45
CA PRO A 72 -4.85 -14.70 -7.21
C PRO A 72 -5.38 -15.66 -6.12
N TYR A 73 -5.98 -16.79 -6.50
CA TYR A 73 -6.45 -17.80 -5.56
C TYR A 73 -5.30 -18.62 -4.98
N ALA A 74 -4.33 -19.00 -5.81
CA ALA A 74 -3.12 -19.69 -5.35
C ALA A 74 -2.30 -18.79 -4.41
N GLU A 75 -2.14 -17.50 -4.72
CA GLU A 75 -1.49 -16.50 -3.84
C GLU A 75 -2.19 -16.39 -2.49
N THR A 76 -3.53 -16.43 -2.49
CA THR A 76 -4.34 -16.41 -1.26
C THR A 76 -4.11 -17.64 -0.39
N LEU A 77 -4.03 -18.81 -1.02
CA LEU A 77 -3.76 -20.04 -0.31
C LEU A 77 -2.36 -20.04 0.30
N ALA A 78 -1.35 -19.55 -0.46
CA ALA A 78 0.01 -19.39 0.03
C ALA A 78 0.10 -18.42 1.23
N SER A 79 -0.54 -17.26 1.14
CA SER A 79 -0.54 -16.27 2.23
C SER A 79 -1.26 -16.80 3.47
N THR A 80 -2.36 -17.54 3.30
CA THR A 80 -3.11 -18.17 4.38
C THR A 80 -2.27 -19.24 5.10
N THR A 81 -1.57 -20.09 4.35
CA THR A 81 -0.68 -21.10 4.94
C THR A 81 0.50 -20.46 5.68
N ALA A 82 1.09 -19.40 5.11
CA ALA A 82 2.14 -18.66 5.80
C ALA A 82 1.63 -18.02 7.10
N ALA A 83 0.41 -17.48 7.10
CA ALA A 83 -0.25 -16.95 8.29
C ALA A 83 -0.53 -18.04 9.34
N LEU A 84 -0.92 -19.24 8.91
CA LEU A 84 -1.15 -20.40 9.79
C LEU A 84 0.13 -20.82 10.52
N LEU A 85 1.25 -20.95 9.79
CA LEU A 85 2.56 -21.26 10.40
C LEU A 85 2.98 -20.15 11.39
N ARG A 86 2.78 -18.90 11.00
CA ARG A 86 3.01 -17.69 11.81
C ARG A 86 2.16 -17.64 13.09
N ALA A 87 0.97 -18.23 13.07
CA ALA A 87 0.07 -18.35 14.21
C ALA A 87 0.45 -19.54 15.11
N ALA A 88 0.88 -20.66 14.52
CA ALA A 88 1.32 -21.84 15.25
C ALA A 88 2.66 -21.64 15.97
N SER A 89 3.56 -20.83 15.41
CA SER A 89 4.90 -20.56 15.98
C SER A 89 4.92 -19.46 17.05
N GLY A 90 3.80 -18.77 17.28
CA GLY A 90 3.69 -17.73 18.31
C GLY A 90 3.40 -18.34 19.68
N SER A 91 4.26 -18.10 20.66
CA SER A 91 3.89 -18.28 22.06
C SER A 91 2.70 -17.36 22.37
N ARG A 92 1.56 -17.91 22.80
CA ARG A 92 0.24 -17.23 22.84
C ARG A 92 0.23 -15.90 23.62
N ASP A 93 1.22 -15.67 24.48
CA ASP A 93 1.30 -14.49 25.35
C ASP A 93 2.46 -13.52 25.03
N LYS A 94 3.40 -13.89 24.15
CA LYS A 94 4.57 -13.05 23.85
C LYS A 94 4.38 -12.29 22.54
N VAL A 95 4.46 -10.95 22.60
CA VAL A 95 4.52 -10.11 21.39
C VAL A 95 5.94 -10.17 20.83
N SER A 96 6.14 -11.02 19.83
CA SER A 96 7.43 -11.18 19.14
C SER A 96 7.25 -11.67 17.69
N GLY A 97 8.28 -11.45 16.87
CA GLY A 97 8.34 -11.84 15.47
C GLY A 97 7.98 -10.71 14.51
N THR A 98 7.88 -11.03 13.22
CA THR A 98 7.67 -10.03 12.16
C THR A 98 6.21 -9.70 11.94
N VAL A 99 5.90 -8.41 11.79
CA VAL A 99 4.64 -7.90 11.25
C VAL A 99 4.93 -7.05 10.03
N ARG A 100 4.26 -7.35 8.91
CA ARG A 100 4.42 -6.59 7.66
C ARG A 100 3.28 -5.59 7.50
N ILE A 101 3.62 -4.33 7.33
CA ILE A 101 2.69 -3.21 7.22
C ILE A 101 2.81 -2.64 5.82
N SER A 102 1.68 -2.40 5.15
CA SER A 102 1.66 -1.63 3.90
C SER A 102 0.93 -0.30 4.07
N ALA A 103 1.44 0.77 3.48
CA ALA A 103 0.84 2.10 3.52
C ALA A 103 1.20 2.90 2.26
N SER A 104 0.52 4.03 2.05
CA SER A 104 0.97 5.02 1.07
C SER A 104 2.36 5.54 1.42
N GLU A 105 3.09 6.05 0.42
CA GLU A 105 4.45 6.56 0.63
C GLU A 105 4.50 7.61 1.73
N VAL A 106 3.58 8.57 1.69
CA VAL A 106 3.49 9.66 2.68
C VAL A 106 3.23 9.13 4.08
N ILE A 107 2.26 8.22 4.24
CA ILE A 107 1.95 7.68 5.56
C ILE A 107 3.12 6.86 6.08
N GLY A 108 3.66 5.95 5.26
CA GLY A 108 4.76 5.08 5.65
C GLY A 108 6.01 5.85 6.05
N THR A 109 6.36 6.92 5.34
CA THR A 109 7.62 7.65 5.56
C THR A 109 7.50 8.81 6.56
N GLU A 110 6.37 9.49 6.64
CA GLU A 110 6.24 10.74 7.42
C GLU A 110 5.36 10.57 8.68
N VAL A 111 4.46 9.57 8.71
CA VAL A 111 3.44 9.45 9.76
C VAL A 111 3.63 8.22 10.65
N LEU A 112 3.91 7.06 10.06
CA LEU A 112 4.09 5.82 10.82
C LEU A 112 5.37 5.76 11.67
N PRO A 113 6.54 6.30 11.28
CA PRO A 113 7.77 6.05 12.03
C PRO A 113 7.70 6.44 13.52
N PRO A 114 7.14 7.60 13.93
CA PRO A 114 6.97 7.92 15.34
C PRO A 114 6.03 6.97 16.10
N ILE A 115 5.01 6.42 15.43
CA ILE A 115 4.08 5.44 16.02
C ILE A 115 4.80 4.11 16.23
N LEU A 116 5.51 3.65 15.20
CA LEU A 116 6.25 2.39 15.21
C LEU A 116 7.42 2.42 16.20
N ALA A 117 8.10 3.56 16.34
CA ALA A 117 9.15 3.74 17.35
C ALA A 117 8.62 3.51 18.78
N ARG A 118 7.45 4.07 19.11
CA ARG A 118 6.81 3.84 20.42
C ARG A 118 6.39 2.39 20.61
N LEU A 119 5.89 1.75 19.55
CA LEU A 119 5.49 0.34 19.57
C LEU A 119 6.69 -0.58 19.82
N GLN A 120 7.79 -0.39 19.10
CA GLN A 120 9.00 -1.21 19.25
C GLN A 120 9.72 -0.95 20.56
N ALA A 121 9.67 0.27 21.10
CA ALA A 121 10.16 0.55 22.45
C ALA A 121 9.39 -0.25 23.52
N ARG A 122 8.08 -0.47 23.31
CA ARG A 122 7.23 -1.28 24.20
C ARG A 122 7.41 -2.79 23.97
N TYR A 123 7.70 -3.21 22.74
CA TYR A 123 7.88 -4.61 22.35
C TYR A 123 9.18 -4.81 21.57
N PRO A 124 10.33 -4.95 22.25
CA PRO A 124 11.64 -5.00 21.61
C PRO A 124 11.87 -6.20 20.67
N ASP A 125 11.13 -7.30 20.89
CA ASP A 125 11.20 -8.51 20.06
C ASP A 125 10.27 -8.45 18.82
N LEU A 126 9.58 -7.32 18.62
CA LEU A 126 8.73 -7.08 17.46
C LEU A 126 9.55 -6.52 16.30
N ILE A 127 9.59 -7.27 15.20
CA ILE A 127 10.20 -6.82 13.95
C ILE A 127 9.09 -6.23 13.09
N VAL A 128 9.30 -5.00 12.59
CA VAL A 128 8.36 -4.34 11.69
C VAL A 128 8.97 -4.26 10.30
N GLU A 129 8.27 -4.81 9.32
CA GLU A 129 8.54 -4.56 7.90
C GLU A 129 7.53 -3.56 7.38
N LEU A 130 8.00 -2.48 6.74
CA LEU A 130 7.15 -1.45 6.18
C LEU A 130 7.32 -1.39 4.67
N SER A 131 6.25 -1.66 3.94
CA SER A 131 6.13 -1.43 2.51
C SER A 131 5.35 -0.13 2.28
N ALA A 132 6.03 0.90 1.77
CA ALA A 132 5.44 2.20 1.48
C ALA A 132 5.40 2.38 -0.05
N SER A 133 4.19 2.34 -0.62
CA SER A 133 3.99 2.40 -2.08
C SER A 133 2.62 2.99 -2.41
N ASP A 134 2.59 3.85 -3.42
CA ASP A 134 1.37 4.42 -3.99
C ASP A 134 0.94 3.69 -5.29
N THR A 135 1.65 2.61 -5.67
CA THR A 135 1.31 1.83 -6.86
C THR A 135 0.14 0.88 -6.59
N VAL A 136 -0.75 0.74 -7.58
CA VAL A 136 -1.95 -0.11 -7.48
C VAL A 136 -1.59 -1.61 -7.45
N GLU A 137 -0.48 -1.97 -8.10
CA GLU A 137 -0.02 -3.35 -8.25
C GLU A 137 0.50 -3.92 -6.91
N ASP A 138 1.18 -3.11 -6.10
CA ASP A 138 1.61 -3.50 -4.74
C ASP A 138 0.45 -3.54 -3.74
N LEU A 139 -0.60 -2.75 -3.96
CA LEU A 139 -1.78 -2.72 -3.11
C LEU A 139 -2.59 -4.03 -3.13
N LEU A 140 -2.45 -4.80 -4.20
CA LEU A 140 -3.13 -6.07 -4.46
C LEU A 140 -2.32 -7.29 -3.98
N GLN A 141 -1.00 -7.16 -3.79
CA GLN A 141 -0.18 -8.24 -3.26
C GLN A 141 -0.50 -8.44 -1.77
N ARG A 142 -1.12 -9.57 -1.44
CA ARG A 142 -1.61 -9.96 -0.10
C ARG A 142 -0.48 -10.29 0.90
N GLU A 143 0.67 -9.64 0.78
CA GLU A 143 1.85 -9.90 1.63
C GLU A 143 1.83 -9.15 2.96
N ALA A 144 1.03 -8.08 3.10
CA ALA A 144 0.96 -7.33 4.34
C ALA A 144 0.00 -7.97 5.36
N ASP A 145 0.44 -8.08 6.61
CA ASP A 145 -0.43 -8.48 7.73
C ASP A 145 -1.42 -7.34 8.07
N ILE A 146 -1.00 -6.07 7.92
CA ILE A 146 -1.80 -4.88 8.20
C ILE A 146 -1.59 -3.84 7.09
N ALA A 147 -2.65 -3.15 6.71
CA ALA A 147 -2.66 -2.18 5.63
C ALA A 147 -3.32 -0.87 6.04
N VAL A 148 -2.66 0.26 5.81
CA VAL A 148 -3.28 1.59 5.83
C VAL A 148 -3.72 1.93 4.41
N ARG A 149 -4.99 2.31 4.24
CA ARG A 149 -5.60 2.56 2.93
C ARG A 149 -6.33 3.89 2.90
N MET A 150 -6.23 4.56 1.76
CA MET A 150 -6.81 5.88 1.48
C MET A 150 -8.18 5.80 0.78
N ILE A 151 -8.75 4.59 0.73
CA ILE A 151 -10.02 4.26 0.11
C ILE A 151 -10.66 3.18 0.98
N ALA A 152 -11.99 3.23 1.12
CA ALA A 152 -12.73 2.19 1.83
C ALA A 152 -12.48 0.81 1.19
N PRO A 153 -12.20 -0.22 2.01
CA PRO A 153 -12.00 -1.57 1.49
C PRO A 153 -13.30 -2.12 0.90
N ALA A 154 -13.20 -2.78 -0.26
CA ALA A 154 -14.35 -3.38 -0.95
C ALA A 154 -14.63 -4.85 -0.56
N GLN A 155 -13.75 -5.48 0.23
CA GLN A 155 -13.81 -6.93 0.53
C GLN A 155 -14.35 -7.19 1.94
N GLU A 156 -15.23 -8.19 2.08
CA GLU A 156 -15.92 -8.54 3.33
C GLU A 156 -15.04 -9.25 4.38
N ALA A 157 -13.96 -9.92 3.98
CA ALA A 157 -13.12 -10.74 4.88
C ALA A 157 -12.04 -9.96 5.68
N LEU A 158 -12.16 -8.64 5.74
CA LEU A 158 -11.19 -7.75 6.39
C LEU A 158 -11.77 -7.18 7.67
N LEU A 159 -11.02 -7.27 8.77
CA LEU A 159 -11.25 -6.38 9.90
C LEU A 159 -10.79 -4.98 9.50
N ALA A 160 -11.74 -4.09 9.26
CA ALA A 160 -11.51 -2.73 8.83
C ALA A 160 -11.90 -1.74 9.93
N ARG A 161 -10.99 -0.80 10.23
CA ARG A 161 -11.25 0.32 11.12
C ARG A 161 -11.14 1.63 10.35
N HIS A 162 -12.24 2.38 10.33
CA HIS A 162 -12.24 3.76 9.85
C HIS A 162 -11.48 4.64 10.86
N ILE A 163 -10.50 5.38 10.36
CA ILE A 163 -9.71 6.33 11.16
C ILE A 163 -10.25 7.75 11.02
N GLY A 164 -10.85 8.07 9.87
CA GLY A 164 -11.40 9.38 9.57
C GLY A 164 -10.76 9.99 8.33
N ILE A 165 -10.88 11.32 8.24
CA ILE A 165 -10.47 12.09 7.07
C ILE A 165 -9.14 12.78 7.35
N ILE A 166 -8.17 12.58 6.45
CA ILE A 166 -6.95 13.37 6.37
C ILE A 166 -7.15 14.41 5.26
N SER A 167 -7.02 15.68 5.62
CA SER A 167 -7.19 16.79 4.70
C SER A 167 -5.89 17.23 4.07
N LEU A 168 -5.92 17.54 2.78
CA LEU A 168 -4.82 18.15 2.03
C LEU A 168 -5.20 19.59 1.71
N GLY A 169 -4.26 20.50 1.93
CA GLY A 169 -4.35 21.88 1.51
C GLY A 169 -3.31 22.20 0.45
N LEU A 170 -3.46 23.36 -0.19
CA LEU A 170 -2.42 23.95 -1.03
C LEU A 170 -1.41 24.69 -0.15
N PHE A 171 -0.14 24.43 -0.40
CA PHE A 171 0.96 25.07 0.31
C PHE A 171 2.01 25.57 -0.66
N ALA A 172 2.83 26.51 -0.20
CA ALA A 172 4.10 26.85 -0.80
C ALA A 172 5.11 27.20 0.30
N HIS A 173 6.40 27.04 0.01
CA HIS A 173 7.43 27.54 0.89
C HIS A 173 7.43 29.08 0.91
N ARG A 174 7.74 29.68 2.06
CA ARG A 174 7.77 31.13 2.28
C ARG A 174 8.63 31.86 1.24
N THR A 175 9.81 31.33 0.93
CA THR A 175 10.73 31.93 -0.06
C THR A 175 10.16 31.95 -1.48
N TYR A 176 9.28 31.01 -1.83
CA TYR A 176 8.58 31.01 -3.11
C TYR A 176 7.57 32.16 -3.15
N ILE A 177 6.79 32.34 -2.07
CA ILE A 177 5.81 33.41 -1.94
C ILE A 177 6.47 34.79 -1.95
N GLU A 178 7.62 34.94 -1.28
CA GLU A 178 8.40 36.19 -1.30
C GLU A 178 8.87 36.57 -2.70
N ARG A 179 9.19 35.58 -3.54
CA ARG A 179 9.69 35.82 -4.91
C ARG A 179 8.59 36.00 -5.95
N TYR A 180 7.50 35.27 -5.85
CA TYR A 180 6.46 35.20 -6.89
C TYR A 180 5.11 35.77 -6.48
N GLY A 181 4.96 36.20 -5.23
CA GLY A 181 3.69 36.65 -4.67
C GLY A 181 2.83 35.51 -4.12
N LYS A 182 1.81 35.88 -3.33
CA LYS A 182 0.83 34.96 -2.76
C LYS A 182 -0.43 34.97 -3.63
N PRO A 183 -0.88 33.84 -4.20
CA PRO A 183 -2.17 33.80 -4.88
C PRO A 183 -3.30 33.91 -3.84
N THR A 184 -4.33 34.65 -4.24
CA THR A 184 -5.55 34.91 -3.47
C THR A 184 -6.80 34.31 -4.13
N THR A 185 -6.69 33.86 -5.39
CA THR A 185 -7.75 33.12 -6.07
C THR A 185 -7.21 31.90 -6.82
N ILE A 186 -8.11 30.99 -7.23
CA ILE A 186 -7.76 29.81 -8.04
C ILE A 186 -7.20 30.23 -9.40
N GLU A 187 -7.76 31.28 -10.01
CA GLU A 187 -7.34 31.77 -11.32
C GLU A 187 -5.87 32.21 -11.30
N GLU A 188 -5.44 32.83 -10.20
CA GLU A 188 -4.05 33.27 -10.02
C GLU A 188 -3.05 32.11 -9.99
N LEU A 189 -3.48 30.88 -9.62
CA LEU A 189 -2.62 29.70 -9.63
C LEU A 189 -2.03 29.40 -11.02
N HIS A 190 -2.72 29.78 -12.10
CA HIS A 190 -2.24 29.60 -13.47
C HIS A 190 -0.97 30.41 -13.78
N ARG A 191 -0.68 31.44 -12.97
CA ARG A 191 0.54 32.26 -13.09
C ARG A 191 1.70 31.75 -12.24
N HIS A 192 1.46 30.71 -11.45
CA HIS A 192 2.44 30.13 -10.55
C HIS A 192 2.95 28.78 -11.05
N LYS A 193 4.15 28.41 -10.59
CA LYS A 193 4.68 27.05 -10.74
C LYS A 193 3.91 26.12 -9.83
N LEU A 194 3.32 25.09 -10.42
CA LEU A 194 2.56 24.07 -9.70
C LEU A 194 3.34 22.76 -9.67
N ILE A 195 3.26 22.08 -8.53
CA ILE A 195 3.86 20.79 -8.23
C ILE A 195 2.73 19.77 -8.21
N GLY A 196 2.88 18.67 -8.95
CA GLY A 196 1.88 17.61 -8.97
C GLY A 196 2.40 16.36 -9.63
N PHE A 197 1.53 15.36 -9.78
CA PHE A 197 1.95 14.08 -10.31
C PHE A 197 2.21 14.12 -11.82
N ASP A 198 3.15 13.30 -12.28
CA ASP A 198 3.42 13.13 -13.71
C ASP A 198 2.36 12.23 -14.40
N ARG A 199 1.83 11.24 -13.69
CA ARG A 199 0.86 10.27 -14.19
C ARG A 199 -0.47 10.42 -13.48
N GLN A 200 -1.55 10.31 -14.24
CA GLN A 200 -2.88 10.22 -13.67
C GLN A 200 -3.13 8.78 -13.21
N THR A 201 -2.73 8.40 -12.01
CA THR A 201 -3.13 7.11 -11.41
C THR A 201 -4.66 7.04 -11.28
N ALA A 202 -5.22 5.84 -11.05
CA ALA A 202 -6.67 5.69 -10.83
C ALA A 202 -7.17 6.59 -9.68
N TYR A 203 -6.36 6.70 -8.62
CA TYR A 203 -6.62 7.58 -7.50
C TYR A 203 -6.59 9.06 -7.89
N ILE A 204 -5.58 9.50 -8.64
CA ILE A 204 -5.48 10.89 -9.11
C ILE A 204 -6.65 11.25 -10.03
N ARG A 205 -7.04 10.35 -10.94
CA ARG A 205 -8.23 10.57 -11.79
C ARG A 205 -9.51 10.67 -10.98
N MET A 206 -9.67 9.82 -9.97
CA MET A 206 -10.80 9.89 -9.04
C MET A 206 -10.81 11.25 -8.32
N MET A 207 -9.65 11.73 -7.89
CA MET A 207 -9.53 13.02 -7.21
C MET A 207 -9.80 14.21 -8.12
N GLN A 208 -9.29 14.21 -9.36
CA GLN A 208 -9.60 15.25 -10.35
C GLN A 208 -11.10 15.30 -10.67
N LYS A 209 -11.77 14.16 -10.80
CA LYS A 209 -13.24 14.11 -10.99
C LYS A 209 -14.00 14.65 -9.78
N ARG A 210 -13.53 14.35 -8.57
CA ARG A 210 -14.17 14.82 -7.33
C ARG A 210 -13.89 16.29 -7.04
N TYR A 211 -12.80 16.83 -7.57
CA TYR A 211 -12.34 18.20 -7.38
C TYR A 211 -12.03 18.86 -8.74
N PRO A 212 -13.07 19.30 -9.48
CA PRO A 212 -12.93 19.82 -10.85
C PRO A 212 -12.02 21.05 -10.97
N MET A 213 -11.79 21.78 -9.87
CA MET A 213 -10.83 22.90 -9.86
C MET A 213 -9.38 22.47 -10.13
N LEU A 214 -9.08 21.17 -10.11
CA LEU A 214 -7.78 20.58 -10.45
C LEU A 214 -7.69 20.16 -11.92
N GLU A 215 -8.77 20.31 -12.69
CA GLU A 215 -8.82 19.97 -14.11
C GLU A 215 -8.15 21.08 -14.94
N GLY A 216 -7.33 20.70 -15.92
CA GLY A 216 -6.61 21.65 -16.79
C GLY A 216 -5.39 22.33 -16.16
N THR A 217 -5.06 22.03 -14.90
CA THR A 217 -3.88 22.55 -14.22
C THR A 217 -2.57 22.02 -14.83
N SER A 218 -1.68 22.91 -15.28
CA SER A 218 -0.35 22.53 -15.80
C SER A 218 0.70 22.49 -14.70
N PHE A 219 1.25 21.32 -14.40
CA PHE A 219 2.33 21.18 -13.41
C PHE A 219 3.69 21.49 -14.03
N SER A 220 4.42 22.44 -13.44
CA SER A 220 5.78 22.81 -13.84
C SER A 220 6.83 21.86 -13.28
N PHE A 221 6.54 21.18 -12.17
CA PHE A 221 7.34 20.11 -11.59
C PHE A 221 6.46 18.88 -11.41
N ARG A 222 6.92 17.73 -11.92
CA ARG A 222 6.15 16.50 -11.99
C ARG A 222 6.97 15.31 -11.52
N SER A 223 6.35 14.42 -10.76
CA SER A 223 6.93 13.15 -10.31
C SER A 223 5.82 12.14 -10.01
N ASP A 224 6.12 10.87 -10.16
CA ASP A 224 5.28 9.74 -9.73
C ASP A 224 5.45 9.42 -8.23
N HIS A 225 6.39 10.08 -7.55
CA HIS A 225 6.75 9.80 -6.16
C HIS A 225 6.30 10.96 -5.25
N SER A 226 5.42 10.65 -4.29
CA SER A 226 4.82 11.63 -3.38
C SER A 226 5.87 12.38 -2.54
N ILE A 227 6.94 11.68 -2.12
CA ILE A 227 8.03 12.26 -1.33
C ILE A 227 8.87 13.24 -2.14
N ALA A 228 9.09 12.97 -3.43
CA ALA A 228 9.77 13.92 -4.31
C ALA A 228 8.96 15.22 -4.45
N LEU A 229 7.63 15.13 -4.56
CA LEU A 229 6.74 16.30 -4.61
C LEU A 229 6.79 17.10 -3.29
N HIS A 230 6.78 16.42 -2.14
CA HIS A 230 6.88 17.09 -0.83
C HIS A 230 8.23 17.79 -0.65
N ASN A 231 9.33 17.16 -1.06
CA ASN A 231 10.65 17.77 -0.98
C ASN A 231 10.81 18.94 -1.97
N ALA A 232 10.21 18.84 -3.16
CA ALA A 232 10.13 19.95 -4.11
C ALA A 232 9.38 21.15 -3.51
N LEU A 233 8.27 20.89 -2.82
CA LEU A 233 7.50 21.91 -2.11
C LEU A 233 8.34 22.58 -1.02
N ARG A 234 8.99 21.80 -0.14
CA ARG A 234 9.87 22.30 0.92
C ARG A 234 11.09 23.06 0.39
N ALA A 235 11.59 22.70 -0.79
CA ALA A 235 12.66 23.43 -1.48
C ALA A 235 12.21 24.74 -2.15
N GLY A 236 10.90 25.05 -2.11
CA GLY A 236 10.34 26.28 -2.70
C GLY A 236 10.29 26.27 -4.22
N ILE A 237 10.14 25.11 -4.85
CA ILE A 237 10.00 24.99 -6.31
C ILE A 237 8.69 25.63 -6.82
N GLY A 238 7.62 25.53 -6.03
CA GLY A 238 6.29 25.93 -6.45
C GLY A 238 5.23 25.70 -5.37
N ILE A 239 3.97 25.70 -5.81
CA ILE A 239 2.78 25.44 -5.01
C ILE A 239 2.36 23.97 -5.22
N GLY A 240 2.01 23.26 -4.15
CA GLY A 240 1.57 21.86 -4.24
C GLY A 240 0.64 21.46 -3.10
N PHE A 241 0.02 20.29 -3.23
CA PHE A 241 -0.80 19.71 -2.18
C PHE A 241 0.05 19.01 -1.12
N LEU A 242 -0.32 19.20 0.15
CA LEU A 242 0.29 18.51 1.29
C LEU A 242 -0.78 18.24 2.35
N GLN A 243 -0.62 17.15 3.10
CA GLN A 243 -1.49 16.88 4.26
C GLN A 243 -1.34 18.02 5.28
N ILE A 244 -2.45 18.60 5.73
CA ILE A 244 -2.46 19.77 6.62
C ILE A 244 -1.70 19.50 7.94
N PRO A 245 -1.86 18.35 8.62
CA PRO A 245 -1.07 18.05 9.81
C PRO A 245 0.43 18.00 9.54
N LEU A 246 0.84 17.45 8.40
CA LEU A 246 2.24 17.36 8.01
C LEU A 246 2.84 18.74 7.70
N ALA A 247 2.09 19.58 7.00
CA ALA A 247 2.47 20.97 6.74
C ALA A 247 2.67 21.74 8.05
N GLY A 248 1.85 21.45 9.07
CA GLY A 248 1.95 22.07 10.38
C GLY A 248 3.27 21.84 11.13
N ARG A 249 4.09 20.86 10.69
CA ARG A 249 5.43 20.59 11.25
C ARG A 249 6.52 21.51 10.69
N ASP A 250 6.26 22.23 9.61
CA ASP A 250 7.22 23.13 8.97
C ASP A 250 6.66 24.57 8.95
N LEU A 251 7.27 25.45 9.76
CA LEU A 251 6.87 26.86 9.89
C LEU A 251 7.14 27.69 8.62
N ASN A 252 7.91 27.16 7.68
CA ASN A 252 8.17 27.81 6.40
C ASN A 252 7.14 27.48 5.33
N LEU A 253 6.28 26.48 5.55
CA LEU A 253 5.16 26.21 4.66
C LEU A 253 3.99 27.14 4.97
N VAL A 254 3.52 27.85 3.95
CA VAL A 254 2.40 28.77 4.03
C VAL A 254 1.21 28.15 3.32
N GLN A 255 0.10 27.99 4.04
CA GLN A 255 -1.16 27.55 3.44
C GLN A 255 -1.72 28.64 2.53
N LEU A 256 -2.17 28.21 1.35
CA LEU A 256 -2.78 29.04 0.32
C LEU A 256 -4.21 28.56 0.11
N LEU A 257 -5.12 29.49 -0.17
CA LEU A 257 -6.52 29.20 -0.53
C LEU A 257 -7.13 28.16 0.43
N PRO A 258 -7.26 28.47 1.74
CA PRO A 258 -7.68 27.50 2.76
C PRO A 258 -9.08 26.89 2.51
N GLU A 259 -9.90 27.52 1.69
CA GLU A 259 -11.16 26.98 1.18
C GLU A 259 -10.98 25.76 0.25
N ILE A 260 -9.77 25.55 -0.28
CA ILE A 260 -9.41 24.42 -1.13
C ILE A 260 -8.85 23.30 -0.25
N GLU A 261 -9.74 22.36 0.06
CA GLU A 261 -9.42 21.20 0.87
C GLU A 261 -9.80 19.90 0.14
N VAL A 262 -8.81 19.01 0.00
CA VAL A 262 -9.00 17.67 -0.55
C VAL A 262 -9.05 16.67 0.60
N GLN A 263 -10.16 15.96 0.74
CA GLN A 263 -10.41 15.03 1.83
C GLN A 263 -10.06 13.61 1.41
N ILE A 264 -9.14 12.99 2.15
CA ILE A 264 -8.74 11.60 1.95
C ILE A 264 -9.27 10.74 3.09
N ASP A 265 -10.10 9.78 2.73
CA ASP A 265 -10.66 8.85 3.69
C ASP A 265 -9.63 7.79 4.08
N THR A 266 -9.42 7.55 5.37
CA THR A 266 -8.33 6.69 5.87
C THR A 266 -8.84 5.51 6.69
N TRP A 267 -8.34 4.33 6.33
CA TRP A 267 -8.72 3.05 6.91
C TRP A 267 -7.49 2.25 7.30
N ILE A 268 -7.61 1.48 8.37
CA ILE A 268 -6.64 0.42 8.71
C ILE A 268 -7.37 -0.90 8.56
N VAL A 269 -6.76 -1.82 7.82
CA VAL A 269 -7.34 -3.13 7.54
C VAL A 269 -6.36 -4.23 7.88
N MET A 270 -6.87 -5.35 8.37
CA MET A 270 -6.13 -6.60 8.54
C MET A 270 -7.04 -7.77 8.22
N HIS A 271 -6.49 -8.91 7.86
CA HIS A 271 -7.30 -10.13 7.67
C HIS A 271 -7.86 -10.60 9.02
N GLU A 272 -9.12 -11.05 9.07
CA GLU A 272 -9.77 -11.41 10.35
C GLU A 272 -9.02 -12.51 11.12
N ASN A 273 -8.44 -13.47 10.41
CA ASN A 273 -7.58 -14.52 10.97
C ASN A 273 -6.38 -14.02 11.78
N LEU A 274 -5.92 -12.79 11.54
CA LEU A 274 -4.78 -12.20 12.25
C LEU A 274 -5.17 -11.54 13.57
N LYS A 275 -6.48 -11.40 13.88
CA LYS A 275 -6.96 -10.77 15.12
C LYS A 275 -6.52 -11.50 16.39
N THR A 276 -6.24 -12.79 16.28
CA THR A 276 -5.80 -13.65 17.39
C THR A 276 -4.28 -13.63 17.58
N SER A 277 -3.52 -13.10 16.61
CA SER A 277 -2.07 -12.94 16.71
C SER A 277 -1.73 -11.75 17.62
N PRO A 278 -1.05 -11.96 18.77
CA PRO A 278 -0.71 -10.87 19.68
C PRO A 278 0.06 -9.74 18.99
N ARG A 279 1.04 -10.06 18.13
CA ARG A 279 1.83 -9.07 17.40
C ARG A 279 1.01 -8.25 16.41
N CYS A 280 0.09 -8.88 15.68
CA CYS A 280 -0.74 -8.18 14.71
C CYS A 280 -1.74 -7.28 15.44
N ARG A 281 -2.37 -7.78 16.52
CA ARG A 281 -3.32 -7.01 17.32
C ARG A 281 -2.69 -5.75 17.93
N VAL A 282 -1.57 -5.89 18.65
CA VAL A 282 -0.94 -4.71 19.27
C VAL A 282 -0.43 -3.71 18.24
N THR A 283 0.02 -4.18 17.08
CA THR A 283 0.43 -3.31 15.97
C THR A 283 -0.77 -2.59 15.39
N PHE A 284 -1.87 -3.31 15.13
CA PHE A 284 -3.12 -2.74 14.63
C PHE A 284 -3.64 -1.65 15.58
N ASP A 285 -3.72 -1.95 16.87
CA ASP A 285 -4.18 -1.00 17.89
C ASP A 285 -3.26 0.23 17.97
N ALA A 286 -1.94 0.05 17.93
CA ALA A 286 -0.99 1.16 17.95
C ALA A 286 -1.12 2.06 16.72
N LEU A 287 -1.32 1.47 15.53
CA LEU A 287 -1.57 2.22 14.31
C LEU A 287 -2.91 2.96 14.37
N VAL A 288 -3.98 2.32 14.88
CA VAL A 288 -5.29 2.96 15.07
C VAL A 288 -5.16 4.17 15.99
N THR A 289 -4.58 4.01 17.17
CA THR A 289 -4.39 5.12 18.12
C THR A 289 -3.54 6.23 17.51
N GLY A 290 -2.38 5.88 16.95
CA GLY A 290 -1.45 6.87 16.41
C GLY A 290 -2.01 7.64 15.21
N LEU A 291 -2.75 6.98 14.32
CA LEU A 291 -3.37 7.65 13.17
C LEU A 291 -4.61 8.45 13.56
N LEU A 292 -5.38 8.03 14.58
CA LEU A 292 -6.45 8.86 15.16
C LEU A 292 -5.91 10.14 15.78
N ASP A 293 -4.73 10.09 16.41
CA ASP A 293 -4.11 11.30 16.95
C ASP A 293 -3.61 12.21 15.82
N TYR A 294 -3.04 11.63 14.76
CA TYR A 294 -2.65 12.37 13.55
C TYR A 294 -3.83 13.08 12.86
N THR A 295 -5.01 12.45 12.80
CA THR A 295 -6.20 13.11 12.24
C THR A 295 -6.75 14.21 13.13
N LYS A 296 -6.58 14.16 14.46
CA LYS A 296 -7.00 15.24 15.37
C LYS A 296 -6.14 16.49 15.27
N GLU A 297 -4.85 16.35 14.92
CA GLU A 297 -3.97 17.50 14.63
C GLU A 297 -4.55 18.36 13.49
N ASN A 298 -5.35 17.76 12.60
CA ASN A 298 -6.13 18.45 11.56
C ASN A 298 -7.26 19.32 12.15
N SER A 299 -8.02 18.79 13.12
CA SER A 299 -9.21 19.43 13.68
C SER A 299 -8.90 20.57 14.67
N ALA A 300 -7.80 20.48 15.43
CA ALA A 300 -7.44 21.49 16.42
C ALA A 300 -7.09 22.87 15.81
N ARG A 301 -6.77 22.92 14.50
CA ARG A 301 -6.45 24.16 13.79
C ARG A 301 -7.63 24.80 13.05
N ASN A 302 -8.67 24.03 12.72
CA ASN A 302 -9.89 24.56 12.07
C ASN A 302 -10.88 25.22 13.05
N GLY A 303 -10.57 25.22 14.35
CA GLY A 303 -11.40 25.81 15.42
C GLY A 303 -10.78 27.02 16.13
N SER A 304 -9.76 27.66 15.55
CA SER A 304 -9.10 28.88 16.09
C SER A 304 -9.29 30.08 15.17
#